data_AF-A0A7S2SST2-F1
#
_entry.id   AF-A0A7S2SST2-F1
#
_cell.length_a   1.000
_cell.length_b   1.000
_cell.length_c   1.000
_cell.angle_alpha   90.00
_cell.angle_beta   90.00
_cell.angle_gamma   90.00
#
_symmetry.space_group_name_H-M   'P 1'
#
loop_
_entity.id
_entity.type
_entity.pdbx_description
1 polymer ?
#
loop_
_entity_poly.entity_id
_entity_poly.type
_entity_poly.pdbx_seq_one_letter_code
_entity_poly.pdbx_strand_id
1 'polypeptide(L)'
;GTCKLIDAAKKAGVKKVVMVSSILTNGRNWGQEKSPGFIVTNAFGNVLDEKLVAENYLRQSGLDYTIVRPGGLKAKPPAGPLKISGEDTLNAGEISRDL
;
A
#
# COMPACT_ATOMS: atom_id res chain seq x y z
N GLY A 1 13.42 -7.65 -0.17
CA GLY A 1 13.16 -7.28 1.24
C GLY A 1 11.86 -7.90 1.72
N THR A 2 10.73 -7.27 1.41
CA THR A 2 9.40 -7.68 1.88
C THR A 2 9.02 -9.12 1.54
N CYS A 3 9.31 -9.62 0.33
CA CYS A 3 9.02 -11.03 -0.02
C CYS A 3 9.74 -12.02 0.91
N LYS A 4 11.00 -11.75 1.26
CA LYS A 4 11.75 -12.59 2.23
C LYS A 4 11.15 -12.51 3.64
N LEU A 5 10.57 -11.38 4.02
CA LEU A 5 9.86 -11.24 5.30
C LEU A 5 8.56 -12.05 5.30
N ILE A 6 7.84 -12.08 4.17
CA ILE A 6 6.64 -12.90 3.98
C ILE A 6 7.01 -14.39 4.09
N ASP A 7 8.11 -14.83 3.45
CA ASP A 7 8.62 -16.19 3.59
C ASP A 7 8.96 -16.54 5.04
N ALA A 8 9.64 -15.63 5.74
CA ALA A 8 9.99 -15.81 7.13
C ALA A 8 8.73 -15.90 8.03
N ALA A 9 7.74 -15.05 7.80
CA ALA A 9 6.46 -15.08 8.52
C ALA A 9 5.74 -16.42 8.32
N LYS A 10 5.70 -16.92 7.07
CA LYS A 10 5.14 -18.24 6.76
C LYS A 10 5.87 -19.36 7.46
N LYS A 11 7.21 -19.37 7.41
CA LYS A 11 8.05 -20.38 8.10
C LYS A 11 7.88 -20.35 9.62
N ALA A 12 7.67 -19.17 10.19
CA ALA A 12 7.46 -18.98 11.63
C ALA A 12 6.03 -19.33 12.09
N GLY A 13 5.12 -19.72 11.17
CA GLY A 13 3.72 -20.01 11.52
C GLY A 13 2.92 -18.76 11.93
N VAL A 14 3.30 -17.58 11.43
CA VAL A 14 2.56 -16.34 11.68
C VAL A 14 1.13 -16.48 11.15
N LYS A 15 0.15 -16.17 12.00
CA LYS A 15 -1.27 -16.34 11.66
C LYS A 15 -1.81 -15.27 10.71
N LYS A 16 -1.32 -14.03 10.80
CA LYS A 16 -1.81 -12.90 10.01
C LYS A 16 -0.70 -11.90 9.72
N VAL A 17 -0.68 -11.34 8.52
CA VAL A 17 0.23 -10.26 8.11
C VAL A 17 -0.55 -9.01 7.72
N VAL A 18 -0.21 -7.86 8.31
CA VAL A 18 -0.72 -6.56 7.86
C VAL A 18 0.40 -5.83 7.14
N MET A 19 0.20 -5.54 5.85
CA MET A 19 1.16 -4.82 5.02
C MET A 19 0.70 -3.39 4.78
N VAL A 20 1.52 -2.42 5.20
CA VAL A 20 1.33 -1.02 4.81
C VAL A 20 2.04 -0.78 3.48
N SER A 21 1.23 -0.57 2.43
CA SER A 21 1.68 -0.34 1.06
C SER A 21 1.59 1.17 0.73
N SER A 22 0.88 1.57 -0.32
CA SER A 22 0.64 2.95 -0.72
C SER A 22 -0.62 3.05 -1.57
N ILE A 23 -1.32 4.18 -1.51
CA ILE A 23 -2.28 4.54 -2.56
C ILE A 23 -1.58 4.48 -3.93
N LEU A 24 -2.34 4.18 -4.98
CA LEU A 24 -1.86 4.10 -6.37
C LEU A 24 -0.86 2.98 -6.69
N THR A 25 -0.65 2.01 -5.79
CA THR A 25 0.23 0.85 -6.06
C THR A 25 -0.16 0.05 -7.31
N ASN A 26 -1.45 -0.05 -7.66
CA ASN A 26 -1.93 -0.65 -8.92
C ASN A 26 -2.26 0.40 -10.00
N GLY A 27 -1.67 1.60 -9.91
CA GLY A 27 -2.08 2.77 -10.69
C GLY A 27 -2.00 2.58 -12.21
N ARG A 28 -1.06 1.76 -12.72
CA ARG A 28 -0.96 1.50 -14.18
C ARG A 28 -2.16 0.71 -14.69
N ASN A 29 -2.52 -0.39 -14.03
CA ASN A 29 -3.68 -1.21 -14.41
C ASN A 29 -5.02 -0.49 -14.16
N TRP A 30 -5.02 0.47 -13.23
CA TRP A 30 -6.18 1.31 -12.92
C TRP A 30 -6.26 2.60 -13.77
N GLY A 31 -5.35 2.82 -14.74
CA GLY A 31 -5.38 4.00 -15.60
C GLY A 31 -5.00 5.32 -14.91
N GLN A 32 -4.36 5.25 -13.74
CA GLN A 32 -3.89 6.39 -12.95
C GLN A 32 -2.40 6.71 -13.13
N GLU A 33 -1.72 6.08 -14.09
CA GLU A 33 -0.29 6.28 -14.36
C GLU A 33 0.08 7.76 -14.62
N LYS A 34 -0.84 8.54 -15.18
CA LYS A 34 -0.66 9.98 -15.44
C LYS A 34 -1.20 10.87 -14.32
N SER A 35 -1.75 10.31 -13.24
CA SER A 35 -2.25 11.10 -12.12
C SER A 35 -1.08 11.80 -11.40
N PRO A 36 -1.27 13.03 -10.88
CA PRO A 36 -0.23 13.72 -10.13
C PRO A 36 0.31 12.90 -8.96
N GLY A 37 -0.57 12.19 -8.24
CA GLY A 37 -0.18 11.33 -7.13
C GLY A 37 0.74 10.19 -7.54
N PHE A 38 0.49 9.55 -8.70
CA PHE A 38 1.31 8.44 -9.18
C PHE A 38 2.69 8.93 -9.57
N ILE A 39 2.75 10.03 -10.34
CA ILE A 39 4.00 10.64 -10.80
C ILE A 39 4.86 11.07 -9.61
N VAL A 40 4.29 11.78 -8.63
CA VAL A 40 5.03 12.24 -7.45
C VAL A 40 5.51 11.07 -6.60
N THR A 41 4.67 10.06 -6.39
CA THR A 41 5.06 8.91 -5.55
C THR A 41 6.14 8.06 -6.21
N ASN A 42 6.13 7.96 -7.54
CA ASN A 42 7.17 7.29 -8.34
C ASN A 42 8.31 8.23 -8.79
N ALA A 43 8.43 9.45 -8.24
CA ALA A 43 9.46 10.40 -8.67
C ALA A 43 10.90 9.88 -8.45
N PHE A 44 11.08 8.96 -7.49
CA PHE A 44 12.37 8.32 -7.19
C PHE A 44 12.48 6.90 -7.79
N GLY A 45 11.79 6.64 -8.90
CA GLY A 45 11.78 5.36 -9.61
C GLY A 45 10.50 4.56 -9.36
N ASN A 46 10.55 3.26 -9.65
CA ASN A 46 9.38 2.36 -9.72
C ASN A 46 8.89 1.87 -8.34
N VAL A 47 8.85 2.73 -7.32
CA VAL A 47 8.54 2.31 -5.94
C VAL A 47 7.13 1.73 -5.79
N LEU A 48 6.15 2.24 -6.54
CA LEU A 48 4.79 1.69 -6.55
C LEU A 48 4.75 0.32 -7.23
N ASP A 49 5.55 0.10 -8.27
CA ASP A 49 5.64 -1.21 -8.93
C ASP A 49 6.28 -2.24 -7.98
N GLU A 50 7.34 -1.86 -7.25
CA GLU A 50 7.95 -2.73 -6.23
C GLU A 50 7.00 -3.03 -5.05
N LYS A 51 6.18 -2.05 -4.64
CA LYS A 51 5.11 -2.29 -3.68
C LYS A 51 4.08 -3.28 -4.24
N LEU A 52 3.72 -3.18 -5.52
CA LEU A 52 2.77 -4.10 -6.15
C LEU A 52 3.32 -5.53 -6.22
N VAL A 53 4.62 -5.68 -6.50
CA VAL A 53 5.31 -6.99 -6.43
C VAL A 53 5.18 -7.58 -5.02
N ALA A 54 5.46 -6.80 -3.97
CA ALA A 54 5.36 -7.28 -2.60
C ALA A 54 3.92 -7.62 -2.19
N GLU A 55 2.95 -6.80 -2.58
CA GLU A 55 1.53 -7.09 -2.35
C GLU A 55 1.11 -8.39 -3.04
N ASN A 56 1.41 -8.56 -4.32
CA ASN A 56 1.06 -9.77 -5.07
C ASN A 56 1.72 -11.02 -4.48
N TYR A 57 2.96 -10.89 -4.01
CA TYR A 57 3.64 -11.96 -3.29
C TYR A 57 2.90 -12.34 -1.99
N LEU A 58 2.43 -11.36 -1.22
CA LEU A 58 1.63 -11.61 -0.02
C LEU A 58 0.29 -12.26 -0.38
N ARG A 59 -0.40 -11.78 -1.42
CA ARG A 59 -1.67 -12.37 -1.91
C ARG A 59 -1.51 -13.84 -2.28
N GLN A 60 -0.38 -14.20 -2.89
CA GLN A 60 -0.07 -15.58 -3.32
C GLN A 60 0.53 -16.46 -2.22
N SER A 61 0.89 -15.89 -1.06
CA SER A 61 1.62 -16.62 0.00
C SER A 61 0.79 -17.69 0.73
N GLY A 62 -0.54 -17.55 0.71
CA GLY A 62 -1.48 -18.37 1.48
C GLY A 62 -1.64 -17.94 2.95
N LEU A 63 -0.98 -16.87 3.40
CA LEU A 63 -1.19 -16.28 4.72
C LEU A 63 -2.53 -15.52 4.77
N ASP A 64 -3.20 -15.48 5.93
CA ASP A 64 -4.23 -14.46 6.16
C ASP A 64 -3.56 -13.09 6.17
N TYR A 65 -4.13 -12.13 5.44
CA TYR A 65 -3.51 -10.83 5.27
C TYR A 65 -4.49 -9.66 5.21
N THR A 66 -3.94 -8.47 5.43
CA THR A 66 -4.59 -7.21 5.11
C THR A 66 -3.56 -6.28 4.49
N ILE A 67 -3.86 -5.72 3.32
CA ILE A 67 -3.03 -4.70 2.68
C ILE A 67 -3.71 -3.35 2.89
N VAL A 68 -3.00 -2.40 3.48
CA VAL A 68 -3.46 -1.03 3.69
C VAL A 68 -2.71 -0.11 2.74
N ARG A 69 -3.44 0.63 1.90
CA ARG A 69 -2.90 1.58 0.92
C ARG A 69 -3.21 3.02 1.36
N PRO A 70 -2.45 3.60 2.31
CA PRO A 70 -2.73 4.95 2.80
C PRO A 70 -2.47 6.00 1.72
N GLY A 71 -3.19 7.12 1.82
CA GLY A 71 -2.83 8.35 1.13
C GLY A 71 -1.56 8.99 1.70
N GLY A 72 -1.30 10.24 1.32
CA GLY A 72 -0.12 10.98 1.78
C GLY A 72 -0.06 11.10 3.31
N LEU A 73 0.96 10.51 3.93
CA LEU A 73 1.12 10.52 5.38
C LEU A 73 1.58 11.89 5.90
N LYS A 74 0.84 12.46 6.86
CA LYS A 74 1.16 13.75 7.49
C LYS A 74 1.48 13.60 8.98
N ALA A 75 2.39 14.44 9.48
CA ALA A 75 2.71 14.58 10.90
C ALA A 75 1.89 15.72 11.55
N LYS A 76 0.66 15.92 11.07
CA LYS A 76 -0.31 16.87 11.62
C LYS A 76 -1.48 16.06 12.15
N PRO A 77 -2.23 16.57 13.15
CA PRO A 77 -3.44 15.91 13.63
C PRO A 77 -4.45 15.60 12.50
N PRO A 78 -5.36 14.64 12.70
CA PRO A 78 -6.37 14.30 11.70
C PRO A 78 -7.21 15.52 11.30
N ALA A 79 -7.30 15.81 10.00
CA ALA A 79 -8.08 16.94 9.48
C ALA A 79 -9.59 16.63 9.37
N GLY A 80 -9.99 15.39 9.68
CA GLY A 80 -11.35 14.90 9.56
C GLY A 80 -11.43 13.41 9.90
N PRO A 81 -12.62 12.80 9.75
CA PRO A 81 -12.81 11.38 10.05
C PRO A 81 -12.01 10.48 9.10
N LEU A 82 -11.67 9.28 9.58
CA LEU A 82 -11.04 8.24 8.77
C LEU A 82 -11.97 7.85 7.60
N LYS A 83 -11.46 7.96 6.38
CA LYS A 83 -12.13 7.50 5.16
C LYS A 83 -11.46 6.22 4.66
N ILE A 84 -12.25 5.16 4.51
CA ILE A 84 -11.80 3.87 3.99
C ILE A 84 -12.68 3.53 2.80
N SER A 85 -12.08 3.01 1.73
CA SER A 85 -12.78 2.56 0.54
C SER A 85 -12.09 1.31 -0.02
N GLY A 86 -12.73 0.68 -1.01
CA GLY A 86 -12.19 -0.50 -1.67
C GLY A 86 -10.90 -0.24 -2.44
N GLU A 87 -10.23 -1.32 -2.84
CA GLU A 87 -9.04 -1.27 -3.69
C GLU A 87 -9.31 -0.46 -4.97
N ASP A 88 -8.36 0.38 -5.37
CA ASP A 88 -8.42 1.16 -6.63
C ASP A 88 -9.68 2.02 -6.77
N THR A 89 -10.07 2.71 -5.68
CA THR A 89 -11.19 3.67 -5.67
C THR A 89 -10.81 5.09 -5.26
N LEU A 90 -9.70 5.28 -4.55
CA LEU A 90 -9.15 6.59 -4.18
C LEU A 90 -7.79 6.77 -4.84
N ASN A 91 -7.64 7.84 -5.62
CA ASN A 91 -6.38 8.20 -6.30
C ASN A 91 -5.66 9.39 -5.65
N ALA A 92 -6.27 9.97 -4.62
CA ALA A 92 -5.74 11.09 -3.86
C ALA A 92 -6.26 11.02 -2.42
N GLY A 93 -5.61 11.77 -1.54
CA GLY A 93 -5.96 11.85 -0.13
C GLY A 93 -4.73 11.91 0.74
N GLU A 94 -4.93 12.38 1.96
CA GLU A 94 -3.89 12.50 2.97
C GLU A 94 -4.44 11.93 4.29
N ILE A 95 -3.55 11.38 5.11
CA ILE A 95 -3.92 10.79 6.38
C ILE A 95 -2.89 11.13 7.45
N SER A 96 -3.37 11.46 8.64
CA SER A 96 -2.52 11.74 9.80
C SER A 96 -1.86 10.45 10.29
N ARG A 97 -0.63 10.55 10.78
CA ARG A 97 0.06 9.48 11.51
C ARG A 97 -0.43 9.34 12.96
N ASP A 98 -1.17 10.32 13.46
CA ASP A 98 -1.65 10.41 14.85
C ASP A 98 -3.09 9.92 15.02
N LEU A 99 -3.66 9.28 13.99
CA LEU A 99 -4.98 8.64 14.04
C LEU A 99 -5.00 7.45 15.02
#